data_AF-A0A378RM82-F1
#
_entry.id   AF-A0A378RM82-F1
#
_cell.length_a   1.000
_cell.length_b   1.000
_cell.length_c   1.000
_cell.angle_alpha   90.00
_cell.angle_beta   90.00
_cell.angle_gamma   90.00
#
_symmetry.space_group_name_H-M   'P 1'
#
loop_
_entity.id
_entity.type
_entity.pdbx_description
1 polymer ?
#
loop_
_entity_poly.entity_id
_entity_poly.type
_entity_poly.pdbx_seq_one_letter_code
_entity_poly.pdbx_strand_id
1 'polypeptide(L)'
;MRYLVLMFILMLTISCNSLKKNNDISSEMESKNNLAMKLCEMYGLDQGIRTKELSKDVQHIMPKIDSLNFIKLVEFVKEHGMPNKDLVGQENYKNECVQLAAFSILLHNPHRLIEDEKFYNLFLNEVMENRMKGEVFALVIDKYYWATKNEVVYGSQFGKPCIENKNEVNERRKKIGLKELENSEDFKNCN
;
A
#
# COMPACT_ATOMS: atom_id res chain seq x y z
N MET A 1 38.40 48.99 1.28
CA MET A 1 38.88 47.60 1.50
C MET A 1 38.09 46.82 2.54
N ARG A 2 37.91 47.30 3.78
CA ARG A 2 37.20 46.57 4.87
C ARG A 2 35.78 46.09 4.51
N TYR A 3 34.96 46.94 3.87
CA TYR A 3 33.59 46.59 3.44
C TYR A 3 33.52 45.62 2.26
N LEU A 4 34.56 45.60 1.42
CA LEU A 4 34.66 44.72 0.24
C LEU A 4 34.97 43.27 0.65
N VAL A 5 35.81 43.11 1.68
CA VAL A 5 36.11 41.80 2.30
C VAL A 5 34.87 41.25 3.01
N LEU A 6 34.11 42.10 3.72
CA LEU A 6 32.85 41.71 4.38
C LEU A 6 31.77 41.27 3.37
N MET A 7 31.62 41.96 2.24
CA MET A 7 30.72 41.54 1.16
C MET A 7 31.14 40.21 0.51
N PHE A 8 32.44 39.99 0.30
CA PHE A 8 32.94 38.72 -0.24
C PHE A 8 32.68 37.55 0.71
N ILE A 9 32.90 37.74 2.03
CA ILE A 9 32.59 36.72 3.04
C ILE A 9 31.09 36.42 3.07
N LEU A 10 30.23 37.43 2.96
CA LEU A 10 28.77 37.24 2.93
C LEU A 10 28.30 36.48 1.67
N MET A 11 28.89 36.75 0.51
CA MET A 11 28.58 36.04 -0.74
C MET A 11 29.03 34.57 -0.70
N LEU A 12 30.18 34.28 -0.08
CA LEU A 12 30.70 32.92 0.08
C LEU A 12 29.83 32.07 1.02
N THR A 13 29.30 32.64 2.11
CA THR A 13 28.42 31.92 3.03
C THR A 13 27.04 31.63 2.43
N ILE A 14 26.50 32.55 1.61
CA ILE A 14 25.23 32.34 0.89
C ILE A 14 25.38 31.23 -0.17
N SER A 15 26.50 31.20 -0.89
CA SER A 15 26.76 30.19 -1.93
C SER A 15 26.91 28.77 -1.34
N CYS A 16 27.62 28.62 -0.22
CA CYS A 16 27.77 27.31 0.44
C CYS A 16 26.44 26.77 0.99
N ASN A 17 25.60 27.62 1.57
CA ASN A 17 24.27 27.20 2.05
C ASN A 17 23.34 26.78 0.90
N SER A 18 23.44 27.44 -0.25
CA SER A 18 22.69 27.06 -1.46
C SER A 18 23.13 25.69 -2.00
N LEU A 19 24.44 25.43 -2.07
CA LEU A 19 24.98 24.13 -2.52
C LEU A 19 24.56 22.98 -1.59
N LYS A 20 24.67 23.16 -0.27
CA LYS A 20 24.23 22.15 0.70
C LYS A 20 22.74 21.83 0.54
N LYS A 21 21.90 22.88 0.48
CA LYS A 21 20.46 22.71 0.30
C LYS A 21 20.12 21.99 -1.00
N ASN A 22 20.81 22.30 -2.11
CA ASN A 22 20.59 21.64 -3.40
C ASN A 22 21.00 20.16 -3.36
N ASN A 23 22.11 19.82 -2.68
CA ASN A 23 22.55 18.44 -2.50
C ASN A 23 21.55 17.65 -1.65
N ASP A 24 21.04 18.24 -0.56
CA ASP A 24 20.04 17.61 0.31
C ASP A 24 18.73 17.33 -0.47
N ILE A 25 18.26 18.30 -1.27
CA ILE A 25 17.08 18.14 -2.15
C ILE A 25 17.32 17.03 -3.20
N SER A 26 18.50 17.01 -3.82
CA SER A 26 18.86 15.98 -4.80
C SER A 26 18.88 14.58 -4.17
N SER A 27 19.45 14.44 -2.98
CA SER A 27 19.51 13.18 -2.24
C SER A 27 18.13 12.70 -1.80
N GLU A 28 17.25 13.60 -1.34
CA GLU A 28 15.88 13.26 -0.97
C GLU A 28 15.08 12.78 -2.20
N MET A 29 15.22 13.50 -3.32
CA MET A 29 14.55 13.13 -4.56
C MET A 29 15.05 11.79 -5.11
N GLU A 30 16.35 11.53 -5.04
CA GLU A 30 16.93 10.23 -5.41
C GLU A 30 16.38 9.09 -4.54
N SER A 31 16.31 9.28 -3.22
CA SER A 31 15.71 8.31 -2.30
C SER A 31 14.25 8.00 -2.68
N LYS A 32 13.44 9.05 -2.90
CA LYS A 32 12.04 8.94 -3.32
C LYS A 32 11.88 8.19 -4.64
N ASN A 33 12.74 8.48 -5.61
CA ASN A 33 12.76 7.79 -6.91
C ASN A 33 13.12 6.31 -6.75
N ASN A 34 14.10 5.98 -5.90
CA ASN A 34 14.49 4.60 -5.63
C ASN A 34 13.33 3.80 -5.00
N LEU A 35 12.59 4.40 -4.05
CA LEU A 35 11.41 3.77 -3.48
C LEU A 35 10.31 3.54 -4.52
N ALA A 36 10.06 4.53 -5.39
CA ALA A 36 9.10 4.41 -6.48
C ALA A 36 9.51 3.30 -7.47
N MET A 37 10.78 3.21 -7.83
CA MET A 37 11.31 2.15 -8.70
C MET A 37 11.09 0.76 -8.11
N LYS A 38 11.39 0.55 -6.81
CA LYS A 38 11.13 -0.73 -6.13
C LYS A 38 9.65 -1.14 -6.23
N LEU A 39 8.72 -0.18 -6.05
CA LEU A 39 7.29 -0.44 -6.18
C LEU A 39 6.91 -0.82 -7.61
N CYS A 40 7.43 -0.11 -8.60
CA CYS A 40 7.14 -0.39 -10.00
C CYS A 40 7.74 -1.73 -10.48
N GLU A 41 8.90 -2.14 -9.96
CA GLU A 41 9.45 -3.47 -10.20
C GLU A 41 8.53 -4.57 -9.66
N MET A 42 8.07 -4.43 -8.41
CA MET A 42 7.13 -5.40 -7.82
C MET A 42 5.82 -5.45 -8.62
N TYR A 43 5.26 -4.29 -8.97
CA TYR A 43 4.03 -4.22 -9.78
C TYR A 43 4.21 -4.82 -11.17
N GLY A 44 5.31 -4.52 -11.85
CA GLY A 44 5.61 -5.04 -13.17
C GLY A 44 5.73 -6.57 -13.17
N LEU A 45 6.36 -7.15 -12.15
CA LEU A 45 6.41 -8.60 -11.97
C LEU A 45 5.04 -9.20 -11.67
N ASP A 46 4.27 -8.55 -10.79
CA ASP A 46 2.92 -8.99 -10.40
C ASP A 46 1.95 -8.95 -11.59
N GLN A 47 1.87 -7.86 -12.34
CA GLN A 47 0.94 -7.75 -13.46
C GLN A 47 1.48 -8.41 -14.73
N GLY A 48 2.79 -8.38 -14.96
CA GLY A 48 3.42 -8.91 -16.17
C GLY A 48 3.19 -10.41 -16.36
N ILE A 49 3.29 -11.21 -15.28
CA ILE A 49 3.05 -12.67 -15.34
C ILE A 49 1.60 -13.03 -15.71
N ARG A 50 0.67 -12.07 -15.60
CA ARG A 50 -0.76 -12.25 -15.87
C ARG A 50 -1.14 -11.88 -17.32
N THR A 51 -0.18 -11.42 -18.12
CA THR A 51 -0.40 -11.16 -19.56
C THR A 51 -0.59 -12.48 -20.33
N LYS A 52 -1.55 -12.50 -21.26
CA LYS A 52 -2.06 -13.71 -21.93
C LYS A 52 -1.03 -14.46 -22.81
N GLU A 53 0.16 -13.89 -23.02
CA GLU A 53 1.20 -14.44 -23.88
C GLU A 53 2.07 -15.50 -23.19
N LEU A 54 1.94 -15.65 -21.88
CA LEU A 54 2.76 -16.58 -21.10
C LEU A 54 2.07 -17.96 -21.00
N SER A 55 2.86 -19.02 -21.24
CA SER A 55 2.47 -20.41 -21.52
C SER A 55 1.76 -21.15 -20.36
N LYS A 56 1.52 -22.47 -20.53
CA LYS A 56 1.03 -23.39 -19.47
C LYS A 56 1.83 -23.31 -18.15
N ASP A 57 3.07 -22.83 -18.19
CA ASP A 57 3.94 -22.71 -17.00
C ASP A 57 3.51 -21.59 -16.04
N VAL A 58 2.68 -20.65 -16.51
CA VAL A 58 2.18 -19.52 -15.71
C VAL A 58 1.46 -19.99 -14.45
N GLN A 59 0.71 -21.10 -14.51
CA GLN A 59 0.00 -21.63 -13.35
C GLN A 59 0.95 -22.05 -12.21
N HIS A 60 2.17 -22.47 -12.54
CA HIS A 60 3.18 -22.88 -11.56
C HIS A 60 4.11 -21.72 -11.13
N ILE A 61 4.30 -20.73 -12.00
CA ILE A 61 5.19 -19.59 -11.75
C ILE A 61 4.46 -18.47 -11.01
N MET A 62 3.20 -18.19 -11.34
CA MET A 62 2.43 -17.09 -10.76
C MET A 62 2.35 -17.15 -9.23
N PRO A 63 2.03 -18.29 -8.58
CA PRO A 63 2.02 -18.34 -7.12
C PRO A 63 3.39 -18.06 -6.48
N LYS A 64 4.49 -18.41 -7.16
CA LYS A 64 5.85 -18.14 -6.69
C LYS A 64 6.18 -16.65 -6.79
N ILE A 65 5.82 -16.01 -7.91
CA ILE A 65 5.99 -14.56 -8.09
C ILE A 65 5.14 -13.80 -7.08
N ASP A 66 3.87 -14.17 -6.90
CA ASP A 66 2.98 -13.58 -5.92
C ASP A 66 3.55 -13.67 -4.50
N SER A 67 4.07 -14.85 -4.12
CA SER A 67 4.71 -15.05 -2.82
C SER A 67 5.99 -14.23 -2.65
N LEU A 68 6.83 -14.12 -3.69
CA LEU A 68 8.07 -13.32 -3.63
C LEU A 68 7.76 -11.82 -3.52
N ASN A 69 6.82 -11.33 -4.31
CA ASN A 69 6.40 -9.93 -4.26
C ASN A 69 5.72 -9.59 -2.93
N PHE A 70 4.96 -10.51 -2.35
CA PHE A 70 4.40 -10.32 -1.01
C PHE A 70 5.50 -10.14 0.04
N ILE A 71 6.55 -10.97 0.02
CA ILE A 71 7.68 -10.84 0.95
C ILE A 71 8.38 -9.49 0.77
N LYS A 72 8.69 -9.11 -0.47
CA LYS A 72 9.31 -7.81 -0.77
C LYS A 72 8.44 -6.63 -0.31
N LEU A 73 7.12 -6.72 -0.50
CA LEU A 73 6.19 -5.70 -0.02
C LEU A 73 6.20 -5.60 1.51
N VAL A 74 6.19 -6.74 2.20
CA VAL A 74 6.28 -6.75 3.68
C VAL A 74 7.57 -6.12 4.16
N GLU A 75 8.70 -6.41 3.52
CA GLU A 75 9.99 -5.77 3.83
C GLU A 75 9.93 -4.27 3.59
N PHE A 76 9.42 -3.84 2.44
CA PHE A 76 9.22 -2.42 2.14
C PHE A 76 8.37 -1.72 3.21
N VAL A 77 7.23 -2.30 3.58
CA VAL A 77 6.31 -1.71 4.56
C VAL A 77 6.92 -1.67 5.96
N LYS A 78 7.69 -2.69 6.35
CA LYS A 78 8.41 -2.67 7.64
C LYS A 78 9.47 -1.58 7.70
N GLU A 79 10.15 -1.31 6.59
CA GLU A 79 11.24 -0.33 6.53
C GLU A 79 10.74 1.11 6.37
N HIS A 80 9.65 1.30 5.61
CA HIS A 80 9.24 2.62 5.13
C HIS A 80 7.76 2.97 5.41
N GLY A 81 6.96 2.00 5.84
CA GLY A 81 5.50 2.11 5.90
C GLY A 81 4.83 1.92 4.53
N MET A 82 3.50 2.03 4.52
CA MET A 82 2.70 1.91 3.31
C MET A 82 3.05 3.02 2.30
N PRO A 83 3.20 2.70 1.01
CA PRO A 83 3.43 3.69 -0.04
C PRO A 83 2.38 4.79 -0.04
N ASN A 84 2.85 6.04 0.02
CA ASN A 84 2.02 7.23 -0.05
C ASN A 84 2.79 8.38 -0.71
N LYS A 85 2.07 9.44 -1.08
CA LYS A 85 2.62 10.61 -1.78
C LYS A 85 3.79 11.30 -1.04
N ASP A 86 3.81 11.26 0.29
CA ASP A 86 4.85 11.93 1.08
C ASP A 86 6.14 11.09 1.06
N LEU A 87 5.98 9.76 1.14
CA LEU A 87 7.08 8.79 1.11
C LEU A 87 7.79 8.73 -0.24
N VAL A 88 7.05 8.66 -1.35
CA VAL A 88 7.64 8.48 -2.69
C VAL A 88 7.70 9.76 -3.52
N GLY A 89 7.11 10.85 -3.02
CA GLY A 89 6.96 12.10 -3.77
C GLY A 89 5.72 12.13 -4.66
N GLN A 90 5.11 13.33 -4.76
CA GLN A 90 3.84 13.54 -5.46
C GLN A 90 3.89 13.11 -6.93
N GLU A 91 4.98 13.39 -7.66
CA GLU A 91 5.10 13.04 -9.08
C GLU A 91 5.23 11.53 -9.28
N ASN A 92 6.05 10.86 -8.48
CA ASN A 92 6.17 9.40 -8.53
C ASN A 92 4.85 8.73 -8.19
N TYR A 93 4.14 9.24 -7.18
CA TYR A 93 2.85 8.71 -6.76
C TYR A 93 1.75 8.87 -7.81
N LYS A 94 1.93 9.64 -8.90
CA LYS A 94 0.98 9.66 -10.02
C LYS A 94 1.09 8.42 -10.91
N ASN A 95 2.20 7.69 -10.86
CA ASN A 95 2.38 6.48 -11.67
C ASN A 95 1.53 5.34 -11.12
N GLU A 96 0.79 4.67 -12.02
CA GLU A 96 -0.06 3.53 -11.69
C GLU A 96 0.71 2.45 -10.93
N CYS A 97 1.92 2.11 -11.38
CA CYS A 97 2.75 1.10 -10.77
C CYS A 97 3.15 1.42 -9.33
N VAL A 98 3.19 2.70 -8.94
CA VAL A 98 3.45 3.11 -7.56
C VAL A 98 2.18 3.03 -6.72
N GLN A 99 1.04 3.51 -7.25
CA GLN A 99 -0.24 3.52 -6.52
C GLN A 99 -0.79 2.12 -6.29
N LEU A 100 -0.66 1.24 -7.28
CA LEU A 100 -1.35 -0.05 -7.32
C LEU A 100 -0.46 -1.23 -6.90
N ALA A 101 0.86 -1.05 -6.79
CA ALA A 101 1.80 -2.13 -6.41
C ALA A 101 1.31 -2.90 -5.19
N ALA A 102 1.24 -2.20 -4.06
CA ALA A 102 0.98 -2.86 -2.81
C ALA A 102 -0.44 -3.39 -2.69
N PHE A 103 -1.41 -2.63 -3.23
CA PHE A 103 -2.80 -3.07 -3.29
C PHE A 103 -2.98 -4.37 -4.07
N SER A 104 -2.39 -4.45 -5.26
CA SER A 104 -2.51 -5.61 -6.15
C SER A 104 -1.86 -6.85 -5.52
N ILE A 105 -0.66 -6.68 -4.97
CA ILE A 105 0.07 -7.76 -4.29
C ILE A 105 -0.70 -8.29 -3.09
N LEU A 106 -1.27 -7.41 -2.27
CA LEU A 106 -2.13 -7.80 -1.14
C LEU A 106 -3.37 -8.56 -1.60
N LEU A 107 -4.05 -8.07 -2.65
CA LEU A 107 -5.20 -8.77 -3.22
C LEU A 107 -4.84 -10.13 -3.78
N HIS A 108 -3.63 -10.36 -4.29
CA HIS A 108 -3.22 -11.69 -4.78
C HIS A 108 -2.83 -12.64 -3.64
N ASN A 109 -2.54 -12.10 -2.46
CA ASN A 109 -2.08 -12.87 -1.30
C ASN A 109 -2.97 -12.69 -0.04
N PRO A 110 -4.31 -12.71 -0.13
CA PRO A 110 -5.16 -12.32 0.99
C PRO A 110 -5.12 -13.36 2.13
N HIS A 111 -4.85 -14.63 1.80
CA HIS A 111 -4.65 -15.70 2.78
C HIS A 111 -3.49 -15.41 3.73
N ARG A 112 -2.42 -14.76 3.27
CA ARG A 112 -1.25 -14.41 4.09
C ARG A 112 -1.62 -13.44 5.21
N LEU A 113 -2.59 -12.55 4.98
CA LEU A 113 -3.07 -11.61 6.00
C LEU A 113 -3.99 -12.29 7.01
N ILE A 114 -4.65 -13.38 6.66
CA ILE A 114 -5.59 -14.07 7.55
C ILE A 114 -4.91 -15.18 8.36
N GLU A 115 -3.98 -15.90 7.74
CA GLU A 115 -3.34 -17.07 8.33
C GLU A 115 -2.10 -16.73 9.18
N ASP A 116 -1.50 -15.55 8.99
CA ASP A 116 -0.36 -15.07 9.78
C ASP A 116 -0.70 -13.76 10.49
N GLU A 117 -0.89 -13.86 11.80
CA GLU A 117 -1.20 -12.73 12.69
C GLU A 117 -0.17 -11.60 12.59
N LYS A 118 1.11 -11.91 12.29
CA LYS A 118 2.14 -10.87 12.14
C LYS A 118 1.86 -9.98 10.94
N PHE A 119 1.42 -10.56 9.82
CA PHE A 119 1.07 -9.78 8.63
C PHE A 119 -0.26 -9.07 8.82
N TYR A 120 -1.25 -9.71 9.46
CA TYR A 120 -2.49 -9.05 9.85
C TYR A 120 -2.22 -7.76 10.63
N ASN A 121 -1.44 -7.86 11.71
CA ASN A 121 -1.13 -6.74 12.60
C ASN A 121 -0.27 -5.68 11.91
N LEU A 122 0.67 -6.07 11.05
CA LEU A 122 1.45 -5.11 10.25
C LEU A 122 0.53 -4.20 9.43
N PHE A 123 -0.36 -4.77 8.62
CA PHE A 123 -1.23 -3.97 7.75
C PHE A 123 -2.38 -3.29 8.51
N LEU A 124 -2.84 -3.87 9.63
CA LEU A 124 -3.78 -3.18 10.51
C LEU A 124 -3.14 -1.92 11.10
N ASN A 125 -1.88 -1.97 11.53
CA ASN A 125 -1.18 -0.79 12.03
C ASN A 125 -1.05 0.30 10.95
N GLU A 126 -0.80 -0.09 9.69
CA GLU A 126 -0.80 0.88 8.57
C GLU A 126 -2.16 1.57 8.38
N VAL A 127 -3.27 0.88 8.66
CA VAL A 127 -4.61 1.48 8.69
C VAL A 127 -4.77 2.44 9.87
N MET A 128 -4.36 2.00 11.07
CA MET A 128 -4.45 2.81 12.29
C MET A 128 -3.59 4.08 12.22
N GLU A 129 -2.46 4.01 11.51
CA GLU A 129 -1.56 5.14 11.26
C GLU A 129 -1.96 5.96 10.02
N ASN A 130 -3.14 5.70 9.45
CA ASN A 130 -3.72 6.41 8.31
C ASN A 130 -2.82 6.41 7.05
N ARG A 131 -1.94 5.41 6.93
CA ARG A 131 -1.10 5.16 5.74
C ARG A 131 -1.77 4.19 4.77
N MET A 132 -2.72 3.40 5.23
CA MET A 132 -3.58 2.52 4.43
C MET A 132 -5.05 2.86 4.68
N LYS A 133 -5.87 2.89 3.63
CA LYS A 133 -7.31 3.08 3.78
C LYS A 133 -7.97 1.82 4.34
N GLY A 134 -8.88 1.98 5.30
CA GLY A 134 -9.67 0.87 5.86
C GLY A 134 -10.43 0.08 4.78
N GLU A 135 -10.93 0.74 3.73
CA GLU A 135 -11.61 0.10 2.61
C GLU A 135 -10.72 -0.90 1.88
N VAL A 136 -9.43 -0.57 1.74
CA VAL A 136 -8.46 -1.44 1.09
C VAL A 136 -8.19 -2.67 1.95
N PHE A 137 -8.03 -2.48 3.26
CA PHE A 137 -7.82 -3.59 4.19
C PHE A 137 -9.03 -4.52 4.22
N ALA A 138 -10.22 -3.95 4.37
CA ALA A 138 -11.49 -4.68 4.31
C ALA A 138 -11.64 -5.48 3.01
N LEU A 139 -11.31 -4.87 1.86
CA LEU A 139 -11.41 -5.53 0.56
C LEU A 139 -10.48 -6.74 0.44
N VAL A 140 -9.24 -6.63 0.93
CA VAL A 140 -8.27 -7.75 0.92
C VAL A 140 -8.76 -8.89 1.80
N ILE A 141 -9.24 -8.57 3.01
CA ILE A 141 -9.79 -9.58 3.93
C ILE A 141 -11.03 -10.24 3.32
N ASP A 142 -11.99 -9.45 2.84
CA ASP A 142 -13.22 -9.97 2.25
C ASP A 142 -12.94 -10.85 1.03
N LYS A 143 -11.91 -10.57 0.23
CA LYS A 143 -11.51 -11.44 -0.89
C LYS A 143 -11.23 -12.86 -0.43
N TYR A 144 -10.50 -13.03 0.68
CA TYR A 144 -10.18 -14.35 1.23
C TYR A 144 -11.45 -15.08 1.67
N TYR A 145 -12.29 -14.43 2.47
CA TYR A 145 -13.52 -15.05 2.98
C TYR A 145 -14.52 -15.35 1.87
N TRP A 146 -14.59 -14.49 0.85
CA TRP A 146 -15.46 -14.72 -0.30
C TRP A 146 -14.99 -15.94 -1.09
N ALA A 147 -13.69 -16.03 -1.38
CA ALA A 147 -13.13 -17.14 -2.15
C ALA A 147 -13.17 -18.49 -1.41
N THR A 148 -13.08 -18.49 -0.07
CA THR A 148 -12.97 -19.73 0.73
C THR A 148 -14.27 -20.15 1.41
N LYS A 149 -15.14 -19.20 1.74
CA LYS A 149 -16.38 -19.42 2.52
C LYS A 149 -17.64 -18.84 1.87
N ASN A 150 -17.54 -18.17 0.73
CA ASN A 150 -18.66 -17.48 0.07
C ASN A 150 -19.35 -16.43 0.98
N GLU A 151 -18.56 -15.79 1.84
CA GLU A 151 -18.99 -14.81 2.83
C GLU A 151 -18.07 -13.58 2.80
N VAL A 152 -18.51 -12.46 3.40
CA VAL A 152 -17.69 -11.26 3.58
C VAL A 152 -17.79 -10.80 5.04
N VAL A 153 -16.71 -10.22 5.55
CA VAL A 153 -16.55 -9.85 6.96
C VAL A 153 -16.90 -8.39 7.21
N TYR A 154 -16.52 -7.51 6.28
CA TYR A 154 -16.72 -6.07 6.39
C TYR A 154 -17.79 -5.54 5.44
N GLY A 155 -17.97 -6.20 4.29
CA GLY A 155 -18.76 -5.69 3.18
C GLY A 155 -17.87 -4.88 2.23
N SER A 156 -17.81 -5.34 0.99
CA SER A 156 -16.95 -4.79 -0.06
C SER A 156 -17.53 -5.16 -1.44
N GLN A 157 -16.80 -4.91 -2.52
CA GLN A 157 -17.26 -5.28 -3.86
C GLN A 157 -17.52 -6.79 -4.05
N PHE A 158 -16.99 -7.66 -3.18
CA PHE A 158 -17.24 -9.10 -3.23
C PHE A 158 -18.63 -9.50 -2.70
N GLY A 159 -19.29 -8.62 -1.95
CA GLY A 159 -20.64 -8.88 -1.47
C GLY A 159 -21.02 -8.12 -0.20
N LYS A 160 -22.19 -8.49 0.31
CA LYS A 160 -22.79 -7.92 1.52
C LYS A 160 -22.67 -8.91 2.68
N PRO A 161 -22.39 -8.44 3.91
CA PRO A 161 -22.34 -9.30 5.09
C PRO A 161 -23.75 -9.75 5.49
N CYS A 162 -23.82 -10.80 6.32
CA CYS A 162 -25.07 -11.36 6.84
C CYS A 162 -25.71 -10.40 7.86
N ILE A 163 -27.03 -10.14 7.71
CA ILE A 163 -27.77 -9.18 8.54
C ILE A 163 -27.81 -9.58 10.02
N GLU A 164 -27.81 -10.87 10.34
CA GLU A 164 -27.78 -11.36 11.73
C GLU A 164 -26.51 -10.92 12.47
N ASN A 165 -25.41 -10.70 11.73
CA ASN A 165 -24.12 -10.26 12.28
C ASN A 165 -23.94 -8.73 12.24
N LYS A 166 -25.01 -7.94 12.03
CA LYS A 166 -24.95 -6.47 11.87
C LYS A 166 -24.07 -5.78 12.92
N ASN A 167 -24.29 -6.08 14.20
CA ASN A 167 -23.54 -5.44 15.28
C ASN A 167 -22.05 -5.79 15.23
N GLU A 168 -21.73 -7.07 15.01
CA GLU A 168 -20.33 -7.53 14.93
C GLU A 168 -19.60 -6.93 13.71
N VAL A 169 -20.29 -6.86 12.57
CA VAL A 169 -19.77 -6.23 11.34
C VAL A 169 -19.47 -4.76 11.59
N ASN A 170 -20.39 -4.00 12.18
CA ASN A 170 -20.19 -2.57 12.45
C ASN A 170 -19.07 -2.33 13.47
N GLU A 171 -18.94 -3.17 14.50
CA GLU A 171 -17.81 -3.13 15.42
C GLU A 171 -16.47 -3.38 14.71
N ARG A 172 -16.40 -4.35 13.80
CA ARG A 172 -15.19 -4.58 12.98
C ARG A 172 -14.90 -3.41 12.07
N ARG A 173 -15.90 -2.86 11.38
CA ARG A 173 -15.78 -1.70 10.48
C ARG A 173 -15.24 -0.48 11.20
N LYS A 174 -15.76 -0.19 12.38
CA LYS A 174 -15.31 0.91 13.23
C LYS A 174 -13.82 0.80 13.60
N LYS A 175 -13.33 -0.42 13.92
CA LYS A 175 -11.92 -0.65 14.26
C LYS A 175 -10.94 -0.28 13.14
N ILE A 176 -11.38 -0.31 11.89
CA ILE A 176 -10.56 0.02 10.72
C ILE A 176 -10.96 1.37 10.09
N GLY A 177 -11.72 2.20 10.81
CA GLY A 177 -12.10 3.54 10.36
C GLY A 177 -13.23 3.58 9.32
N LEU A 178 -13.91 2.46 9.06
CA LEU A 178 -15.07 2.43 8.17
C LEU A 178 -16.34 2.89 8.87
N LYS A 179 -17.20 3.59 8.12
CA LYS A 179 -18.56 3.93 8.57
C LYS A 179 -19.37 2.67 8.78
N GLU A 180 -20.29 2.71 9.74
CA GLU A 180 -21.27 1.64 9.96
C GLU A 180 -22.16 1.43 8.72
N LEU A 181 -22.62 0.20 8.53
CA LEU A 181 -23.68 -0.14 7.59
C LEU A 181 -25.02 0.00 8.34
N GLU A 182 -25.86 0.91 7.87
CA GLU A 182 -27.10 1.28 8.57
C GLU A 182 -28.32 0.59 7.97
N ASN A 183 -28.38 0.51 6.63
CA ASN A 183 -29.56 0.08 5.90
C ASN A 183 -29.62 -1.44 5.82
N SER A 184 -30.81 -2.02 5.83
CA SER A 184 -30.99 -3.46 5.57
C SER A 184 -30.47 -3.86 4.19
N GLU A 185 -30.51 -2.94 3.22
CA GLU A 185 -29.95 -3.13 1.89
C GLU A 185 -28.43 -3.29 1.89
N ASP A 186 -27.72 -2.85 2.93
CA ASP A 186 -26.26 -3.04 3.05
C ASP A 186 -25.90 -4.48 3.45
N PHE A 187 -26.89 -5.30 3.82
CA PHE A 187 -26.74 -6.68 4.25
C PHE A 187 -27.47 -7.64 3.31
N LYS A 188 -27.11 -8.92 3.39
CA LYS A 188 -27.88 -10.03 2.81
C LYS A 188 -28.58 -10.83 3.90
N ASN A 189 -29.67 -11.49 3.55
CA ASN A 189 -30.23 -12.54 4.39
C ASN A 189 -29.21 -13.66 4.54
N CYS A 190 -29.14 -14.22 5.74
CA CYS A 190 -28.25 -15.31 6.07
C CYS A 190 -28.91 -16.61 5.55
N ASN A 191 -28.14 -17.42 4.83
CA ASN A 191 -28.62 -18.71 4.33
C ASN A 191 -28.42 -19.78 5.40
#